data_AF-A0A165Q0K8-F1
#
_entry.id   AF-A0A165Q0K8-F1
#
_cell.length_a   1.000
_cell.length_b   1.000
_cell.length_c   1.000
_cell.angle_alpha   90.00
_cell.angle_beta   90.00
_cell.angle_gamma   90.00
#
_symmetry.space_group_name_H-M   'P 1'
#
loop_
_entity.id
_entity.type
_entity.pdbx_description
1 polymer ?
#
loop_
_entity_poly.entity_id
_entity_poly.type
_entity_poly.pdbx_seq_one_letter_code
_entity_poly.pdbx_strand_id
1 'polypeptide(L)' 'MKHVRGAPYHPQTQGKIERWHQTMKNRILLENYYMPGDLEAQIERFIDYYNHHRYHESVRRTRSI' A
#
# COMPACT_ATOMS: atom_id res chain seq x y z
N MET A 1 8.18 15.68 16.77
CA MET A 1 8.86 15.08 15.59
C MET A 1 9.19 16.17 14.58
N LYS A 2 10.31 16.06 13.85
CA LYS A 2 10.70 17.02 12.81
C LYS A 2 10.14 16.60 11.46
N HIS A 3 9.48 17.52 10.77
CA HIS A 3 8.94 17.27 9.43
C HIS A 3 10.08 17.15 8.41
N VAL A 4 10.01 16.17 7.52
CA VAL A 4 10.96 15.96 6.42
C VAL A 4 10.18 15.99 5.12
N ARG A 5 10.66 16.78 4.14
CA ARG A 5 10.05 16.91 2.81
C ARG A 5 10.98 16.31 1.77
N GLY A 6 10.41 15.64 0.77
CA GLY A 6 11.12 15.31 -0.46
C GLY A 6 11.40 16.58 -1.28
N ALA A 7 12.38 16.50 -2.19
CA ALA A 7 12.61 17.58 -3.14
C ALA A 7 11.40 17.73 -4.10
N PRO A 8 11.09 18.96 -4.55
CA PRO A 8 10.09 19.16 -5.59
C PRO A 8 10.39 18.31 -6.83
N TYR A 9 9.35 17.78 -7.47
CA TYR A 9 9.44 16.95 -8.68
C TYR A 9 10.29 15.68 -8.54
N HIS A 10 10.49 15.18 -7.32
CA HIS A 10 11.29 13.98 -7.04
C HIS A 10 10.44 12.86 -6.41
N PRO A 11 9.50 12.24 -7.18
CA PRO A 11 8.53 11.26 -6.69
C PRO A 11 9.18 10.04 -6.02
N GLN A 12 10.40 9.68 -6.44
CA GLN A 12 11.15 8.54 -5.90
C GLN A 12 11.42 8.66 -4.39
N THR A 13 11.44 9.88 -3.84
CA THR A 13 11.59 10.10 -2.39
C THR A 13 10.38 9.62 -1.58
N GLN A 14 9.22 9.50 -2.23
CA GLN A 14 7.97 8.96 -1.68
C GLN A 14 7.60 7.62 -2.33
N GLY A 15 8.56 6.94 -2.96
CA GLY A 15 8.30 5.74 -3.78
C GLY A 15 7.62 4.58 -3.04
N LYS A 16 7.78 4.48 -1.70
CA LYS A 16 7.07 3.47 -0.89
C LYS A 16 5.55 3.68 -0.91
N ILE A 17 5.09 4.90 -0.68
CA ILE A 17 3.65 5.21 -0.66
C ILE A 17 3.08 5.19 -2.09
N GLU A 18 3.86 5.63 -3.07
CA GLU A 18 3.48 5.52 -4.48
C GLU A 18 3.28 4.07 -4.91
N ARG A 19 4.23 3.17 -4.59
CA ARG A 19 4.11 1.73 -4.90
C ARG A 19 2.96 1.06 -4.14
N TRP A 20 2.71 1.48 -2.90
CA TRP A 20 1.57 0.99 -2.12
C TRP A 20 0.26 1.37 -2.79
N HIS A 21 0.08 2.64 -3.18
CA HIS A 21 -1.12 3.10 -3.90
C HIS A 21 -1.31 2.39 -5.24
N GLN A 22 -0.23 2.16 -6.00
CA GLN A 22 -0.31 1.42 -7.26
C GLN A 22 -0.80 -0.02 -7.02
N THR A 23 -0.29 -0.70 -5.98
CA THR A 23 -0.73 -2.06 -5.65
C THR A 23 -2.21 -2.08 -5.25
N MET A 24 -2.63 -1.13 -4.41
CA MET A 24 -4.04 -0.99 -3.99
C MET A 24 -4.94 -0.81 -5.20
N LYS A 25 -4.64 0.17 -6.06
CA LYS A 25 -5.39 0.45 -7.28
C LYS A 25 -5.47 -0.78 -8.19
N ASN A 26 -4.36 -1.45 -8.46
CA ASN A 26 -4.35 -2.65 -9.31
C ASN A 26 -5.21 -3.81 -8.77
N ARG A 27 -5.45 -3.86 -7.46
CA ARG A 27 -6.30 -4.89 -6.82
C ARG A 27 -7.78 -4.49 -6.76
N ILE A 28 -8.07 -3.20 -6.61
CA ILE A 28 -9.43 -2.67 -6.41
C ILE A 28 -10.10 -2.28 -7.74
N LEU A 29 -9.35 -1.79 -8.74
CA LEU A 29 -9.89 -1.27 -10.01
C LEU A 29 -10.51 -2.32 -10.96
N LEU A 30 -10.66 -3.57 -10.53
CA LEU A 30 -11.29 -4.62 -11.35
C LEU A 30 -12.83 -4.62 -11.21
N GLU A 31 -13.39 -3.85 -10.29
CA GLU A 31 -14.83 -3.86 -9.99
C GLU A 31 -15.45 -2.45 -10.11
N ASN A 32 -16.69 -2.38 -10.61
CA ASN A 32 -17.49 -1.16 -10.57
C ASN A 32 -18.22 -1.11 -9.22
N TYR A 33 -17.95 -0.07 -8.43
CA TYR A 33 -18.63 0.16 -7.15
C TYR A 33 -19.87 1.01 -7.38
N TYR A 34 -21.05 0.43 -7.16
CA TYR A 34 -22.33 1.11 -7.33
C TYR A 34 -22.75 1.91 -6.08
N MET A 35 -22.16 1.59 -4.93
CA MET A 35 -22.33 2.32 -3.67
C MET A 35 -20.97 2.68 -3.04
N PRO A 36 -20.84 3.86 -2.39
CA PRO A 36 -19.61 4.26 -1.71
C PRO A 36 -19.14 3.26 -0.64
N GLY A 37 -20.07 2.65 0.10
CA GLY A 37 -19.74 1.68 1.15
C GLY A 37 -19.08 0.40 0.62
N ASP A 38 -19.35 0.01 -0.62
CA ASP A 38 -18.71 -1.16 -1.23
C ASP A 38 -17.22 -0.90 -1.51
N LEU A 39 -16.89 0.32 -1.93
CA LEU A 39 -15.52 0.76 -2.15
C LEU A 39 -14.76 0.81 -0.82
N GLU A 40 -15.36 1.39 0.23
CA GLU A 40 -14.76 1.44 1.57
C GLU A 40 -14.47 0.03 2.10
N ALA A 41 -15.44 -0.88 2.01
CA ALA A 41 -15.25 -2.26 2.45
C ALA A 41 -14.18 -3.00 1.62
N GLN A 42 -14.04 -2.71 0.32
CA GLN A 42 -12.96 -3.29 -0.48
C GLN A 42 -11.59 -2.74 -0.08
N ILE A 43 -11.49 -1.44 0.21
CA ILE A 43 -10.25 -0.83 0.70
C ILE A 43 -9.83 -1.47 2.03
N GLU A 44 -10.76 -1.66 2.96
CA GLU A 44 -10.49 -2.33 4.24
C GLU A 44 -9.98 -3.76 4.04
N ARG A 45 -10.67 -4.55 3.19
CA ARG A 45 -10.22 -5.91 2.83
C ARG A 45 -8.82 -5.91 2.23
N PHE A 46 -8.52 -4.95 1.36
CA PHE A 46 -7.19 -4.81 0.78
C PHE A 46 -6.13 -4.49 1.85
N ILE A 47 -6.42 -3.57 2.77
CA ILE A 47 -5.51 -3.19 3.85
C ILE A 47 -5.20 -4.40 4.73
N ASP A 48 -6.22 -5.15 5.14
CA ASP A 48 -6.06 -6.35 5.96
C ASP A 48 -5.21 -7.42 5.24
N TYR A 49 -5.54 -7.72 3.99
CA TYR A 49 -4.75 -8.65 3.18
C TYR A 49 -3.30 -8.17 3.02
N TYR A 50 -3.11 -6.90 2.66
CA TYR A 50 -1.79 -6.34 2.38
C TYR A 50 -0.91 -6.35 3.63
N ASN A 51 -1.45 -6.07 4.81
CA ASN A 51 -0.66 -5.97 6.04
C ASN A 51 -0.46 -7.33 6.74
N HIS A 52 -1.46 -8.20 6.75
CA HIS A 52 -1.45 -9.41 7.57
C HIS A 52 -1.23 -10.70 6.79
N HIS A 53 -1.75 -10.78 5.56
CA HIS A 53 -1.80 -12.05 4.80
C HIS A 53 -0.78 -12.11 3.67
N ARG A 54 -0.33 -10.96 3.17
CA ARG A 54 0.67 -10.88 2.11
C ARG A 54 2.04 -11.34 2.61
N TYR A 55 2.71 -12.15 1.80
CA TYR A 55 4.12 -12.46 2.02
C TYR A 55 5.00 -11.22 1.82
N HIS A 56 5.76 -10.86 2.85
CA HIS A 56 6.73 -9.77 2.83
C HIS A 56 8.14 -10.32 2.97
N GLU A 57 8.89 -10.32 1.86
CA GLU A 57 10.26 -10.86 1.80
C GLU A 57 11.20 -10.22 2.85
N SER A 58 11.00 -8.95 3.17
CA SER A 58 11.85 -8.20 4.11
C SER A 58 11.57 -8.50 5.59
N VAL A 59 10.43 -9.10 5.93
CA VAL A 59 10.01 -9.35 7.33
C VAL A 59 10.61 -10.66 7.86
N ARG A 60 11.09 -11.55 6.98
CA ARG A 60 11.56 -12.91 7.34
C ARG A 60 13.08 -13.10 7.43
N ARG A 61 13.87 -12.02 7.55
CA ARG A 61 15.33 -12.15 7.71
C ARG A 61 15.74 -12.30 9.18
N THR A 62 15.53 -13.48 9.77
CA THR A 62 16.32 -13.90 10.94
C THR A 62 17.77 -14.06 10.46
N ARG A 63 18.65 -13.15 10.88
CA ARG A 63 20.10 -13.35 10.75
C ARG A 63 20.46 -14.58 11.58
N SER A 64 20.75 -15.69 10.92
CA SER A 64 21.51 -16.79 11.50
C SER A 64 22.93 -16.70 10.94
N ILE A 65 23.78 -15.96 11.64
CA ILE A 65 25.24 -16.09 11.67
C ILE A 65 25.69 -15.62 13.04
#